data_AF-I1BVC7-F1
#
_entry.id   AF-I1BVC7-F1
#
_cell.length_a   1.000
_cell.length_b   1.000
_cell.length_c   1.000
_cell.angle_alpha   90.00
_cell.angle_beta   90.00
_cell.angle_gamma   90.00
#
_symmetry.space_group_name_H-M   'P 1'
#
loop_
_entity.id
_entity.type
_entity.pdbx_description
1 polymer ?
#
loop_
_entity_poly.entity_id
_entity_poly.type
_entity_poly.pdbx_seq_one_letter_code
_entity_poly.pdbx_strand_id
1 'polypeptide(L)'
;MSSPFYCKGLSVAQRKALSHYVYTLKQKQQSIWPSSLERNQCLEETIEKMNALWSRYQTMNCDAEDLYSKPHEFFKWFFYLQQKINEKVYIMEEKPATFASKSYIYRKLKELTFTSILNRRSFKSLQEQVLQSINSKIPLVLGKKLEKLEPHLPALLKFITSIQSRIEDGTFMPAKYTDQRGYRFFSILPVYSFAMKSIQIDAQAFWRLLKQSGIENIPKGVKDKSALSDFYYRLFNFSKMGFRTRKSLSEGKKQFQVRKKKQIDTLLGKQPEDFLEDIENGCEIWGVDPGVATLVTAVDTSGRQRTTSLEEYYHLCGYNDANSIRKKHQEQHKAQFLKISNLSSLKTSNMAEFLKACKERLSLYDDITSYYNEKSWSSKLKFKCYIRKQKGVHEICKRFIHGSAKYDEKATTGVRTSTKKENRYYPSAPIDHEKRSKKTIIAFGDGMFGSSLRGNKSAPVRMIKKALKKYCGKQLDICMVDEYLTSQICNKCKTRNIDNVVTAKSKRRVHTVLQSS
;
A
#
# COMPACT_ATOMS: atom_id res chain seq x y z
N MET A 1 17.36 4.43 -34.85
CA MET A 1 18.78 4.20 -34.50
C MET A 1 18.86 3.07 -33.50
N SER A 2 19.60 1.99 -33.80
CA SER A 2 19.82 0.88 -32.86
C SER A 2 20.50 1.43 -31.61
N SER A 3 19.95 1.14 -30.43
CA SER A 3 20.55 1.56 -29.17
C SER A 3 21.95 0.92 -29.07
N PRO A 4 23.00 1.68 -28.72
CA PRO A 4 24.35 1.13 -28.52
C PRO A 4 24.41 0.12 -27.35
N PHE A 5 23.34 0.00 -26.55
CA PHE A 5 23.19 -0.98 -25.49
C PHE A 5 22.51 -2.29 -25.95
N TYR A 6 22.14 -2.38 -27.22
CA TYR A 6 21.41 -3.51 -27.75
C TYR A 6 22.25 -4.30 -28.75
N CYS A 7 23.06 -5.22 -28.22
CA CYS A 7 23.61 -6.32 -29.01
C CYS A 7 22.44 -7.28 -29.34
N LYS A 8 21.85 -7.11 -30.53
CA LYS A 8 20.79 -8.01 -31.04
C LYS A 8 21.35 -9.43 -31.09
N GLY A 9 20.61 -10.41 -30.56
CA GLY A 9 21.02 -11.82 -30.54
C GLY A 9 21.71 -12.32 -29.26
N LEU A 10 22.13 -11.43 -28.35
CA LEU A 10 22.70 -11.87 -27.07
C LEU A 10 21.61 -12.19 -26.01
N SER A 11 21.85 -13.21 -25.19
CA SER A 11 21.03 -13.47 -24.00
C SER A 11 21.22 -12.40 -22.91
N VAL A 12 20.35 -12.39 -21.89
CA VAL A 12 20.48 -11.47 -20.74
C VAL A 12 21.77 -11.74 -19.96
N ALA A 13 22.15 -13.01 -19.80
CA ALA A 13 23.37 -13.40 -19.10
C ALA A 13 24.63 -12.91 -19.84
N GLN A 14 24.68 -13.12 -21.15
CA GLN A 14 25.77 -12.65 -22.02
C GLN A 14 25.89 -11.12 -21.99
N ARG A 15 24.78 -10.39 -22.07
CA ARG A 15 24.80 -8.91 -21.96
C ARG A 15 25.27 -8.42 -20.59
N LYS A 16 24.94 -9.12 -19.51
CA LYS A 16 25.46 -8.80 -18.16
C LYS A 16 26.97 -9.01 -18.10
N ALA A 17 27.46 -10.12 -18.64
CA ALA A 17 28.89 -10.43 -18.67
C ALA A 17 29.66 -9.38 -19.50
N LEU A 18 29.13 -9.00 -20.67
CA LEU A 18 29.68 -7.92 -21.50
C LEU A 18 29.68 -6.57 -20.77
N SER A 19 28.58 -6.22 -20.08
CA SER A 19 28.50 -4.97 -19.32
C SER A 19 29.50 -4.93 -18.16
N HIS A 20 29.70 -6.06 -17.47
CA HIS A 20 30.70 -6.19 -16.41
C HIS A 20 32.12 -6.05 -16.96
N TYR A 21 32.39 -6.61 -18.14
CA TYR A 21 33.67 -6.42 -18.85
C TYR A 21 33.92 -4.94 -19.21
N VAL A 22 32.93 -4.22 -19.75
CA VAL A 22 33.03 -2.77 -20.04
C VAL A 22 33.29 -1.96 -18.77
N TYR A 23 32.60 -2.29 -17.67
CA TYR A 23 32.77 -1.63 -16.38
C TYR A 23 34.19 -1.83 -15.81
N THR A 24 34.70 -3.05 -15.83
CA THR A 24 36.05 -3.38 -15.33
C THR A 24 37.16 -2.78 -16.19
N LEU A 25 36.99 -2.75 -17.52
CA LEU A 25 37.88 -2.01 -18.43
C LEU A 25 38.00 -0.53 -18.04
N LYS A 26 36.88 0.12 -17.69
CA LYS A 26 36.89 1.54 -17.29
C LYS A 26 37.52 1.80 -15.93
N GLN A 27 37.49 0.82 -15.03
CA GLN A 27 38.22 0.89 -13.76
C GLN A 27 39.73 0.71 -13.92
N LYS A 28 40.24 0.56 -15.16
CA LYS A 28 41.64 0.23 -15.47
C LYS A 28 42.12 -1.03 -14.73
N GLN A 29 41.20 -1.93 -14.38
CA GLN A 29 41.53 -3.24 -13.84
C GLN A 29 41.87 -4.19 -14.97
N GLN A 30 42.73 -5.17 -14.71
CA GLN A 30 42.99 -6.26 -15.64
C GLN A 30 41.68 -7.03 -15.87
N SER A 31 41.07 -6.88 -17.04
CA SER A 31 39.79 -7.51 -17.36
C SER A 31 39.98 -8.69 -18.30
N ILE A 32 39.23 -9.76 -18.06
CA ILE A 32 39.23 -10.98 -18.87
C ILE A 32 37.95 -10.96 -19.71
N TRP A 33 38.10 -11.23 -21.01
CA TRP A 33 36.95 -11.31 -21.92
C TRP A 33 35.95 -12.37 -21.41
N PRO A 34 34.63 -12.11 -21.45
CA PRO A 34 33.65 -13.08 -20.94
C PRO A 34 33.71 -14.41 -21.70
N SER A 35 33.94 -15.52 -20.99
CA SER A 35 34.01 -16.87 -21.59
C SER A 35 32.72 -17.33 -22.29
N SER A 36 31.58 -16.74 -21.93
CA SER A 36 30.27 -17.00 -22.55
C SER A 36 30.03 -16.28 -23.88
N LEU A 37 31.03 -15.53 -24.37
CA LEU A 37 30.96 -14.71 -25.57
C LEU A 37 32.17 -14.94 -26.47
N GLU A 38 31.91 -15.29 -27.73
CA GLU A 38 32.93 -15.26 -28.76
C GLU A 38 33.28 -13.80 -29.10
N ARG A 39 34.57 -13.49 -29.14
CA ARG A 39 35.06 -12.15 -29.44
C ARG A 39 34.92 -11.88 -30.94
N ASN A 40 34.17 -10.84 -31.30
CA ASN A 40 33.98 -10.45 -32.70
C ASN A 40 33.96 -8.92 -32.85
N GLN A 41 34.20 -8.46 -34.07
CA GLN A 41 34.31 -7.04 -34.42
C GLN A 41 33.06 -6.22 -34.04
N CYS A 42 31.86 -6.79 -34.18
CA CYS A 42 30.61 -6.11 -33.84
C CYS A 42 30.51 -5.83 -32.32
N LEU A 43 30.93 -6.76 -31.47
CA LEU A 43 30.95 -6.59 -30.03
C LEU A 43 32.03 -5.59 -29.60
N GLU A 44 33.20 -5.61 -30.24
CA GLU A 44 34.27 -4.64 -29.99
C GLU A 44 33.83 -3.21 -30.34
N GLU A 45 33.26 -2.99 -31.52
CA GLU A 45 32.70 -1.68 -31.89
C GLU A 45 31.61 -1.22 -30.91
N THR A 46 30.81 -2.15 -30.41
CA THR A 46 29.76 -1.84 -29.42
C THR A 46 30.38 -1.40 -28.10
N ILE A 47 31.43 -2.08 -27.64
CA ILE A 47 32.19 -1.72 -26.44
C ILE A 47 32.83 -0.33 -26.61
N GLU A 48 33.45 -0.06 -27.76
CA GLU A 48 34.04 1.26 -28.06
C GLU A 48 32.99 2.37 -28.05
N LYS A 49 31.85 2.15 -28.70
CA LYS A 49 30.71 3.10 -28.69
C LYS A 49 30.20 3.34 -27.27
N MET A 50 30.08 2.28 -26.45
CA MET A 50 29.70 2.38 -25.04
C MET A 50 30.72 3.17 -24.22
N ASN A 51 32.01 2.91 -24.44
CA ASN A 51 33.11 3.59 -23.75
C ASN A 51 33.20 5.07 -24.13
N ALA A 52 33.00 5.41 -25.40
CA ALA A 52 32.95 6.79 -25.89
C ALA A 52 31.74 7.54 -25.33
N LEU A 53 30.57 6.90 -25.29
CA LEU A 53 29.36 7.46 -24.68
C LEU A 53 29.52 7.68 -23.18
N TRP A 54 30.10 6.70 -22.46
CA TRP A 54 30.41 6.86 -21.04
C TRP A 54 31.34 8.06 -20.82
N SER A 55 32.43 8.15 -21.59
CA SER A 55 33.39 9.27 -21.52
C SER A 55 32.77 10.63 -21.85
N ARG A 56 31.74 10.68 -22.69
CA ARG A 56 31.00 11.92 -23.01
C ARG A 56 30.19 12.44 -21.82
N TYR A 57 29.65 11.55 -20.99
CA TYR A 57 28.84 11.93 -19.83
C TYR A 57 29.64 11.96 -18.52
N GLN A 58 30.81 11.31 -18.48
CA GLN A 58 31.71 11.26 -17.33
C GLN A 58 33.19 11.33 -17.80
N THR A 59 33.86 12.44 -17.50
CA THR A 59 35.24 12.70 -17.95
C THR A 59 36.32 12.25 -16.97
N MET A 60 35.97 11.95 -15.71
CA MET A 60 36.92 11.49 -14.69
C MET A 60 37.01 9.96 -14.60
N ASN A 61 38.20 9.44 -14.28
CA ASN A 61 38.37 8.04 -13.89
C ASN A 61 37.54 7.81 -12.62
N CYS A 62 36.75 6.74 -12.60
CA CYS A 62 35.78 6.48 -11.54
C CYS A 62 36.04 5.08 -11.00
N ASP A 63 36.43 5.01 -9.74
CA ASP A 63 36.32 3.76 -8.99
C ASP A 63 34.92 3.62 -8.37
N ALA A 64 34.63 2.47 -7.76
CA ALA A 64 33.34 2.26 -7.12
C ALA A 64 33.08 3.25 -5.96
N GLU A 65 34.12 3.74 -5.30
CA GLU A 65 34.06 4.64 -4.14
C GLU A 65 33.66 6.07 -4.58
N ASP A 66 34.16 6.52 -5.74
CA ASP A 66 33.82 7.82 -6.37
C ASP A 66 32.34 7.93 -6.74
N LEU A 67 31.78 6.84 -7.30
CA LEU A 67 30.37 6.78 -7.68
C LEU A 67 29.42 7.02 -6.50
N TYR A 68 29.80 6.52 -5.32
CA TYR A 68 29.01 6.66 -4.10
C TYR A 68 29.28 7.95 -3.35
N SER A 69 30.51 8.49 -3.39
CA SER A 69 30.88 9.72 -2.69
C SER A 69 30.39 10.98 -3.41
N LYS A 70 30.30 10.96 -4.75
CA LYS A 70 29.89 12.13 -5.56
C LYS A 70 28.80 11.81 -6.58
N PRO A 71 27.62 11.28 -6.16
CA PRO A 71 26.57 10.83 -7.08
C PRO A 71 26.00 11.94 -7.98
N HIS A 72 26.20 13.21 -7.61
CA HIS A 72 25.78 14.37 -8.39
C HIS A 72 26.61 14.56 -9.66
N GLU A 73 27.89 14.18 -9.66
CA GLU A 73 28.75 14.25 -10.84
C GLU A 73 28.29 13.26 -11.92
N PHE A 74 27.69 12.13 -11.49
CA PHE A 74 27.17 11.07 -12.37
C PHE A 74 25.71 11.29 -12.79
N PHE A 75 25.08 12.40 -12.40
CA PHE A 75 23.64 12.59 -12.61
C PHE A 75 23.26 12.58 -14.09
N LYS A 76 24.11 13.14 -14.97
CA LYS A 76 23.91 13.10 -16.44
C LYS A 76 23.95 11.67 -16.97
N TRP A 77 24.89 10.87 -16.48
CA TRP A 77 24.99 9.45 -16.82
C TRP A 77 23.81 8.64 -16.29
N PHE A 78 23.38 8.85 -15.04
CA PHE A 78 22.21 8.19 -14.47
C PHE A 78 20.91 8.57 -15.18
N PHE A 79 20.75 9.83 -15.55
CA PHE A 79 19.60 10.29 -16.34
C PHE A 79 19.58 9.62 -17.72
N TYR A 80 20.73 9.56 -18.40
CA TYR A 80 20.87 8.84 -19.66
C TYR A 80 20.56 7.34 -19.50
N LEU A 81 21.14 6.67 -18.51
CA LEU A 81 20.86 5.28 -18.18
C LEU A 81 19.37 5.07 -17.88
N GLN A 82 18.73 5.98 -17.16
CA GLN A 82 17.30 5.93 -16.89
C GLN A 82 16.48 6.03 -18.18
N GLN A 83 16.85 6.90 -19.11
CA GLN A 83 16.23 6.96 -20.44
C GLN A 83 16.41 5.64 -21.20
N LYS A 84 17.60 5.05 -21.17
CA LYS A 84 17.89 3.76 -21.82
C LYS A 84 17.24 2.56 -21.15
N ILE A 85 17.13 2.55 -19.82
CA ILE A 85 16.41 1.52 -19.06
C ILE A 85 14.91 1.62 -19.36
N ASN A 86 14.37 2.84 -19.47
CA ASN A 86 13.00 3.04 -19.89
C ASN A 86 12.76 2.51 -21.30
N GLU A 87 13.68 2.73 -22.26
CA GLU A 87 13.66 2.05 -23.56
C GLU A 87 13.71 0.51 -23.41
N LYS A 88 14.50 -0.01 -22.45
CA LYS A 88 14.71 -1.44 -22.19
C LYS A 88 13.49 -2.19 -21.65
N VAL A 89 12.66 -1.52 -20.84
CA VAL A 89 11.39 -2.10 -20.32
C VAL A 89 10.42 -2.45 -21.46
N TYR A 90 10.60 -1.85 -22.64
CA TYR A 90 9.83 -2.17 -23.83
C TYR A 90 10.45 -3.26 -24.71
N ILE A 91 11.64 -3.79 -24.37
CA ILE A 91 12.31 -4.81 -25.18
C ILE A 91 11.61 -6.15 -24.98
N MET A 92 11.16 -6.70 -26.11
CA MET A 92 10.58 -8.03 -26.21
C MET A 92 11.61 -8.98 -26.83
N GLU A 93 11.75 -10.17 -26.26
CA GLU A 93 12.60 -11.25 -26.76
C GLU A 93 11.75 -12.38 -27.30
N GLU A 94 12.12 -12.88 -28.47
CA GLU A 94 11.57 -14.11 -29.03
C GLU A 94 12.10 -15.29 -28.20
N LYS A 95 11.20 -15.96 -27.50
CA LYS A 95 11.53 -17.15 -26.70
C LYS A 95 10.66 -18.30 -27.16
N PRO A 96 11.22 -19.51 -27.37
CA PRO A 96 10.42 -20.69 -27.63
C PRO A 96 9.34 -20.85 -26.56
N ALA A 97 8.13 -21.16 -27.00
CA ALA A 97 7.00 -21.38 -26.12
C ALA A 97 6.18 -22.56 -26.62
N THR A 98 5.69 -23.37 -25.69
CA THR A 98 4.84 -24.53 -25.98
C THR A 98 3.34 -24.18 -25.94
N PHE A 99 3.00 -22.92 -25.61
CA PHE A 99 1.63 -22.45 -25.52
C PHE A 99 1.52 -20.95 -25.82
N ALA A 100 0.38 -20.54 -26.37
CA ALA A 100 0.05 -19.14 -26.58
C ALA A 100 -0.46 -18.48 -25.29
N SER A 101 -0.01 -17.26 -25.00
CA SER A 101 -0.50 -16.49 -23.85
C SER A 101 -1.72 -15.64 -24.21
N LYS A 102 -2.58 -15.36 -23.23
CA LYS A 102 -3.75 -14.47 -23.40
C LYS A 102 -3.35 -13.10 -23.98
N SER A 103 -2.24 -12.53 -23.52
CA SER A 103 -1.72 -11.24 -24.01
C SER A 103 -1.18 -11.31 -25.43
N TYR A 104 -0.55 -12.42 -25.83
CA TYR A 104 -0.11 -12.63 -27.21
C TYR A 104 -1.32 -12.66 -28.16
N ILE A 105 -2.34 -13.45 -27.82
CA ILE A 105 -3.59 -13.54 -28.60
C ILE A 105 -4.29 -12.18 -28.69
N TYR A 106 -4.34 -11.41 -27.60
CA TYR A 106 -4.89 -10.05 -27.63
C TYR A 106 -4.25 -9.18 -28.72
N ARG A 107 -2.92 -9.11 -28.73
CA ARG A 107 -2.17 -8.27 -29.67
C ARG A 107 -2.37 -8.73 -31.11
N LYS A 108 -2.26 -10.05 -31.34
CA LYS A 108 -2.42 -10.62 -32.68
C LYS A 108 -3.84 -10.51 -33.22
N LEU A 109 -4.87 -10.70 -32.39
CA LEU A 109 -6.24 -10.43 -32.80
C LEU A 109 -6.44 -8.94 -33.12
N LYS A 110 -5.82 -8.01 -32.39
CA LYS A 110 -5.90 -6.58 -32.69
C LYS A 110 -5.24 -6.16 -34.01
N GLU A 111 -4.30 -6.95 -34.53
CA GLU A 111 -3.72 -6.75 -35.85
C GLU A 111 -4.71 -7.15 -36.97
N LEU A 112 -5.72 -7.98 -36.67
CA LEU A 112 -6.77 -8.37 -37.62
C LEU A 112 -7.84 -7.27 -37.70
N THR A 113 -7.92 -6.61 -38.86
CA THR A 113 -8.78 -5.44 -39.10
C THR A 113 -10.26 -5.67 -38.76
N PHE A 114 -10.79 -6.87 -39.06
CA PHE A 114 -12.18 -7.23 -38.80
C PHE A 114 -12.53 -7.35 -37.30
N THR A 115 -11.54 -7.47 -36.40
CA THR A 115 -11.82 -7.53 -34.94
C THR A 115 -12.18 -6.18 -34.34
N SER A 116 -11.98 -5.09 -35.07
CA SER A 116 -12.36 -3.73 -34.67
C SER A 116 -13.88 -3.55 -34.52
N ILE A 117 -14.67 -4.34 -35.25
CA ILE A 117 -16.14 -4.33 -35.25
C ILE A 117 -16.71 -4.83 -33.90
N LEU A 118 -15.91 -5.55 -33.11
CA LEU A 118 -16.34 -6.15 -31.85
C LEU A 118 -16.31 -5.16 -30.69
N ASN A 119 -17.39 -5.15 -29.91
CA ASN A 119 -17.38 -4.48 -28.61
C ASN A 119 -16.44 -5.22 -27.62
N ARG A 120 -16.11 -4.57 -26.49
CA ARG A 120 -15.17 -5.10 -25.49
C ARG A 120 -15.55 -6.49 -24.95
N ARG A 121 -16.84 -6.78 -24.78
CA ARG A 121 -17.31 -8.08 -24.24
C ARG A 121 -17.16 -9.19 -25.30
N SER A 122 -17.60 -8.93 -26.52
CA SER A 122 -17.46 -9.85 -27.65
C SER A 122 -15.99 -10.12 -27.97
N PHE A 123 -15.13 -9.08 -27.98
CA PHE A 123 -13.69 -9.26 -28.20
C PHE A 123 -13.04 -10.14 -27.13
N LYS A 124 -13.41 -9.98 -25.85
CA LYS A 124 -12.90 -10.82 -24.75
C LYS A 124 -13.37 -12.28 -24.91
N SER A 125 -14.60 -12.49 -25.36
CA SER A 125 -15.14 -13.81 -25.67
C SER A 125 -14.36 -14.48 -26.80
N LEU A 126 -14.13 -13.77 -27.91
CA LEU A 126 -13.30 -14.26 -29.03
C LEU A 126 -11.89 -14.62 -28.56
N GLN A 127 -11.26 -13.74 -27.78
CA GLN A 127 -9.92 -13.96 -27.25
C GLN A 127 -9.84 -15.25 -26.41
N GLU A 128 -10.84 -15.53 -25.58
CA GLU A 128 -10.90 -16.74 -24.74
C GLU A 128 -11.11 -18.01 -25.58
N GLN A 129 -12.01 -17.97 -26.57
CA GLN A 129 -12.24 -19.12 -27.45
C GLN A 129 -11.05 -19.43 -28.36
N VAL A 130 -10.41 -18.40 -28.94
CA VAL A 130 -9.19 -18.56 -29.75
C VAL A 130 -8.04 -19.12 -28.91
N LEU A 131 -7.89 -18.66 -27.67
CA LEU A 131 -6.88 -19.19 -26.74
C LEU A 131 -7.11 -20.67 -26.43
N GLN A 132 -8.37 -21.06 -26.19
CA GLN A 132 -8.75 -22.46 -25.99
C GLN A 132 -8.54 -23.30 -27.26
N SER A 133 -8.83 -22.73 -28.43
CA SER A 133 -8.63 -23.43 -29.70
C SER A 133 -7.16 -23.74 -29.94
N ILE A 134 -6.28 -22.79 -29.66
CA ILE A 134 -4.83 -22.97 -29.85
C ILE A 134 -4.25 -23.91 -28.80
N ASN A 135 -4.46 -23.65 -27.51
CA ASN A 135 -3.77 -24.37 -26.44
C ASN A 135 -4.40 -25.71 -26.07
N SER A 136 -5.72 -25.83 -26.23
CA SER A 136 -6.49 -27.02 -25.83
C SER A 136 -7.07 -27.79 -27.02
N LYS A 137 -6.76 -27.36 -28.26
CA LYS A 137 -7.24 -27.95 -29.51
C LYS A 137 -8.77 -28.08 -29.60
N ILE A 138 -9.49 -27.21 -28.89
CA ILE A 138 -10.97 -27.17 -28.92
C ILE A 138 -11.42 -26.44 -30.20
N PRO A 139 -12.35 -26.99 -31.00
CA PRO A 139 -12.84 -26.29 -32.18
C PRO A 139 -13.46 -24.92 -31.84
N LEU A 140 -13.16 -23.92 -32.68
CA LEU A 140 -13.75 -22.58 -32.52
C LEU A 140 -15.22 -22.61 -32.96
N VAL A 141 -16.14 -22.38 -32.02
CA VAL A 141 -17.58 -22.27 -32.31
C VAL A 141 -18.03 -20.82 -32.10
N LEU A 142 -18.47 -20.18 -33.19
CA LEU A 142 -19.04 -18.83 -33.13
C LEU A 142 -20.46 -18.89 -32.53
N GLY A 143 -20.62 -18.35 -31.33
CA GLY A 143 -21.94 -18.14 -30.73
C GLY A 143 -22.55 -16.80 -31.15
N LYS A 144 -23.82 -16.55 -30.77
CA LYS A 144 -24.57 -15.30 -31.04
C LYS A 144 -23.81 -13.99 -30.76
N LYS A 145 -22.84 -14.00 -29.85
CA LYS A 145 -22.01 -12.81 -29.51
C LYS A 145 -20.93 -12.48 -30.55
N LEU A 146 -20.62 -13.42 -31.44
CA LEU A 146 -19.54 -13.39 -32.43
C LEU A 146 -20.05 -13.62 -33.87
N GLU A 147 -21.37 -13.66 -34.08
CA GLU A 147 -22.04 -13.86 -35.37
C GLU A 147 -21.53 -12.89 -36.46
N LYS A 148 -21.19 -11.65 -36.07
CA LYS A 148 -20.56 -10.65 -36.95
C LYS A 148 -19.22 -11.07 -37.57
N LEU A 149 -18.63 -12.17 -37.10
CA LEU A 149 -17.35 -12.71 -37.59
C LEU A 149 -17.52 -13.91 -38.50
N GLU A 150 -18.74 -14.38 -38.77
CA GLU A 150 -19.00 -15.49 -39.69
C GLU A 150 -18.30 -15.31 -41.06
N PRO A 151 -18.33 -14.13 -41.71
CA PRO A 151 -17.64 -13.93 -42.98
C PRO A 151 -16.10 -14.06 -42.88
N HIS A 152 -15.55 -13.93 -41.67
CA HIS A 152 -14.12 -13.95 -41.39
C HIS A 152 -13.66 -15.24 -40.69
N LEU A 153 -14.55 -16.22 -40.53
CA LEU A 153 -14.24 -17.51 -39.92
C LEU A 153 -13.05 -18.22 -40.60
N PRO A 154 -12.94 -18.26 -41.95
CA PRO A 154 -11.78 -18.90 -42.60
C PRO A 154 -10.45 -18.25 -42.23
N ALA A 155 -10.41 -16.93 -42.10
CA ALA A 155 -9.20 -16.19 -41.70
C ALA A 155 -8.83 -16.47 -40.24
N LEU A 156 -9.81 -16.57 -39.34
CA LEU A 156 -9.61 -16.94 -37.94
C LEU A 156 -9.09 -18.38 -37.79
N LEU A 157 -9.64 -19.33 -38.56
CA LEU A 157 -9.17 -20.71 -38.55
C LEU A 157 -7.73 -20.81 -39.07
N LYS A 158 -7.41 -20.15 -40.19
CA LYS A 158 -6.04 -20.06 -40.71
C LYS A 158 -5.06 -19.50 -39.68
N PHE A 159 -5.48 -18.47 -38.94
CA PHE A 159 -4.68 -17.90 -37.85
C PHE A 159 -4.44 -18.90 -36.71
N ILE A 160 -5.47 -19.64 -36.28
CA ILE A 160 -5.36 -20.67 -35.24
C ILE A 160 -4.42 -21.79 -35.68
N THR A 161 -4.65 -22.37 -36.86
CA THR A 161 -3.86 -23.49 -37.40
C THR A 161 -2.40 -23.11 -37.60
N SER A 162 -2.11 -21.89 -38.07
CA SER A 162 -0.74 -21.40 -38.20
C SER A 162 0.00 -21.36 -36.85
N ILE A 163 -0.67 -20.95 -35.77
CA ILE A 163 -0.05 -20.93 -34.45
C ILE A 163 0.11 -22.34 -33.89
N GLN A 164 -0.89 -23.22 -34.08
CA GLN A 164 -0.81 -24.62 -33.66
C GLN A 164 0.37 -25.34 -34.33
N SER A 165 0.51 -25.22 -35.66
CA SER A 165 1.64 -25.77 -36.42
C SER A 165 2.98 -25.29 -35.86
N ARG A 166 3.10 -23.98 -35.57
CA ARG A 166 4.32 -23.39 -35.01
C ARG A 166 4.64 -23.89 -33.60
N ILE A 167 3.62 -24.25 -32.82
CA ILE A 167 3.82 -24.83 -31.49
C ILE A 167 4.29 -26.28 -31.63
N GLU A 168 3.73 -27.03 -32.58
CA GLU A 168 4.05 -28.43 -32.85
C GLU A 168 5.46 -28.61 -33.43
N ASP A 169 5.87 -27.74 -34.36
CA ASP A 169 7.20 -27.76 -34.97
C ASP A 169 8.29 -27.06 -34.11
N GLY A 170 7.92 -26.52 -32.95
CA GLY A 170 8.83 -25.84 -32.03
C GLY A 170 9.29 -24.44 -32.47
N THR A 171 8.80 -23.90 -33.58
CA THR A 171 9.16 -22.57 -34.11
C THR A 171 8.33 -21.42 -33.51
N PHE A 172 7.43 -21.72 -32.57
CA PHE A 172 6.63 -20.71 -31.89
C PHE A 172 7.49 -19.92 -30.88
N MET A 173 8.03 -18.80 -31.35
CA MET A 173 8.84 -17.89 -30.55
C MET A 173 8.15 -16.53 -30.33
N PRO A 174 7.05 -16.47 -29.55
CA PRO A 174 6.35 -15.20 -29.32
C PRO A 174 7.26 -14.23 -28.57
N ALA A 175 7.33 -13.01 -29.08
CA ALA A 175 8.05 -11.94 -28.40
C ALA A 175 7.41 -11.66 -27.02
N LYS A 176 8.19 -11.88 -25.95
CA LYS A 176 7.84 -11.71 -24.54
C LYS A 176 8.68 -10.60 -23.93
N TYR A 177 8.11 -9.79 -23.05
CA TYR A 177 8.90 -8.81 -22.30
C TYR A 177 10.01 -9.51 -21.52
N THR A 178 11.19 -8.91 -21.51
CA THR A 178 12.35 -9.40 -20.77
C THR A 178 12.10 -9.46 -19.26
N ASP A 179 11.16 -8.66 -18.74
CA ASP A 179 10.66 -8.71 -17.36
C ASP A 179 9.27 -9.38 -17.29
N GLN A 180 9.16 -10.48 -16.54
CA GLN A 180 7.89 -11.19 -16.28
C GLN A 180 6.86 -10.32 -15.55
N ARG A 181 7.31 -9.29 -14.83
CA ARG A 181 6.46 -8.40 -14.03
C ARG A 181 5.90 -7.20 -14.82
N GLY A 182 6.16 -7.13 -16.13
CA GLY A 182 5.68 -6.08 -17.02
C GLY A 182 6.38 -4.73 -16.83
N TYR A 183 5.79 -3.66 -17.36
CA TYR A 183 6.37 -2.32 -17.28
C TYR A 183 6.45 -1.84 -15.82
N ARG A 184 7.63 -1.43 -15.37
CA ARG A 184 7.83 -0.81 -14.07
C ARG A 184 8.57 0.50 -14.26
N PHE A 185 7.85 1.60 -14.10
CA PHE A 185 8.47 2.91 -14.05
C PHE A 185 9.25 3.02 -12.75
N PHE A 186 10.57 2.91 -12.84
CA PHE A 186 11.45 3.32 -11.76
C PHE A 186 11.71 4.82 -11.94
N SER A 187 10.99 5.63 -11.16
CA SER A 187 11.41 7.01 -10.97
C SER A 187 12.49 7.02 -9.90
N ILE A 188 13.70 7.41 -10.28
CA ILE A 188 14.80 7.72 -9.36
C ILE A 188 14.48 9.01 -8.58
N LEU A 189 13.51 9.81 -9.05
CA LEU A 189 13.03 11.00 -8.38
C LEU A 189 12.06 10.60 -7.25
N PRO A 190 12.12 11.24 -6.07
CA PRO A 190 11.18 11.00 -4.99
C PRO A 190 9.77 11.43 -5.42
N VAL A 191 8.96 10.49 -5.88
CA VAL A 191 7.61 10.83 -6.38
C VAL A 191 6.60 10.97 -5.24
N TYR A 192 5.73 11.96 -5.47
CA TYR A 192 4.34 12.15 -5.04
C TYR A 192 4.08 13.05 -3.85
N SER A 193 5.05 13.18 -2.96
CA SER A 193 4.96 14.10 -1.81
C SER A 193 6.36 14.40 -1.32
N PHE A 194 6.65 15.66 -0.99
CA PHE A 194 7.81 16.06 -0.17
C PHE A 194 7.68 15.60 1.29
N ALA A 195 6.99 14.48 1.52
CA ALA A 195 7.05 13.79 2.78
C ALA A 195 8.38 13.06 2.84
N MET A 196 9.18 13.35 3.87
CA MET A 196 10.32 12.51 4.22
C MET A 196 9.81 11.08 4.39
N LYS A 197 10.20 10.20 3.47
CA LYS A 197 9.95 8.76 3.60
C LYS A 197 11.11 8.19 4.38
N SER A 198 10.82 7.33 5.35
CA SER A 198 11.86 6.51 5.96
C SER A 198 12.46 5.62 4.89
N ILE A 199 13.74 5.81 4.61
CA ILE A 199 14.50 4.88 3.77
C ILE A 199 14.89 3.71 4.67
N GLN A 200 14.59 2.49 4.23
CA GLN A 200 15.11 1.30 4.89
C GLN A 200 16.56 1.16 4.48
N ILE A 201 17.46 1.32 5.45
CA ILE A 201 18.90 1.15 5.27
C ILE A 201 19.26 -0.18 5.92
N ASP A 202 19.89 -1.07 5.18
CA ASP A 202 20.39 -2.31 5.75
C ASP A 202 21.63 -2.07 6.64
N ALA A 203 22.01 -3.07 7.42
CA ALA A 203 23.13 -2.95 8.36
C ALA A 203 24.44 -2.56 7.65
N GLN A 204 24.68 -3.08 6.45
CA GLN A 204 25.90 -2.84 5.69
C GLN A 204 25.98 -1.40 5.18
N ALA A 205 24.89 -0.89 4.59
CA ALA A 205 24.77 0.47 4.11
C ALA A 205 24.86 1.47 5.27
N PHE A 206 24.28 1.17 6.44
CA PHE A 206 24.36 2.03 7.62
C PHE A 206 25.80 2.20 8.11
N TRP A 207 26.57 1.12 8.20
CA TRP A 207 27.97 1.19 8.62
C TRP A 207 28.87 1.98 7.67
N ARG A 208 28.55 1.98 6.37
CA ARG A 208 29.25 2.80 5.37
C ARG A 208 28.92 4.27 5.55
N LEU A 209 27.64 4.61 5.76
CA LEU A 209 27.22 5.98 6.05
C LEU A 209 27.88 6.53 7.31
N LEU A 210 27.99 5.72 8.37
CA LEU A 210 28.65 6.12 9.62
C LEU A 210 30.14 6.45 9.42
N LYS A 211 30.86 5.64 8.62
CA LYS A 211 32.27 5.89 8.30
C LYS A 211 32.45 7.23 7.57
N GLN A 212 31.47 7.59 6.74
CA GLN A 212 31.48 8.83 5.96
C GLN A 212 30.96 10.05 6.74
N SER A 213 30.18 9.86 7.80
CA SER A 213 29.56 10.96 8.57
C SER A 213 30.49 11.61 9.61
N GLY A 214 31.78 11.27 9.63
CA GLY A 214 32.76 11.85 10.56
C GLY A 214 32.50 11.53 12.04
N ILE A 215 31.71 10.51 12.35
CA ILE A 215 31.43 10.09 13.73
C ILE A 215 32.63 9.31 14.25
N GLU A 216 33.27 9.80 15.30
CA GLU A 216 34.39 9.13 15.95
C GLU A 216 33.93 7.87 16.71
N ASN A 217 34.88 6.96 17.01
CA ASN A 217 34.64 5.74 17.81
C ASN A 217 33.72 4.68 17.17
N ILE A 218 33.72 4.56 15.83
CA ILE A 218 33.10 3.43 15.13
C ILE A 218 33.85 2.13 15.50
N PRO A 219 33.15 1.06 15.91
CA PRO A 219 33.79 -0.22 16.24
C PRO A 219 34.64 -0.75 15.09
N LYS A 220 35.92 -0.98 15.35
CA LYS A 220 36.86 -1.63 14.42
C LYS A 220 36.77 -3.14 14.64
N GLY A 221 36.02 -3.88 13.80
CA GLY A 221 35.84 -5.33 13.95
C GLY A 221 34.57 -5.88 13.27
N VAL A 222 34.23 -7.15 13.56
CA VAL A 222 33.06 -7.85 13.00
C VAL A 222 31.77 -7.10 13.34
N LYS A 223 31.07 -6.66 12.31
CA LYS A 223 29.89 -5.79 12.40
C LYS A 223 28.60 -6.61 12.48
N ASP A 224 28.47 -7.39 13.55
CA ASP A 224 27.29 -8.19 13.79
C ASP A 224 26.08 -7.35 14.26
N LYS A 225 24.92 -8.02 14.44
CA LYS A 225 23.68 -7.35 14.89
C LYS A 225 23.80 -6.79 16.32
N SER A 226 24.66 -7.36 17.17
CA SER A 226 24.83 -6.90 18.55
C SER A 226 25.62 -5.60 18.57
N ALA A 227 26.75 -5.55 17.87
CA ALA A 227 27.59 -4.37 17.72
C ALA A 227 26.80 -3.19 17.11
N LEU A 228 25.93 -3.47 16.14
CA LEU A 228 25.05 -2.45 15.54
C LEU A 228 24.03 -1.91 16.56
N SER A 229 23.46 -2.78 17.39
CA SER A 229 22.50 -2.39 18.43
C SER A 229 23.14 -1.54 19.53
N ASP A 230 24.37 -1.89 19.92
CA ASP A 230 25.17 -1.13 20.88
C ASP A 230 25.60 0.23 20.35
N PHE A 231 25.86 0.30 19.04
CA PHE A 231 26.16 1.57 18.39
C PHE A 231 24.93 2.45 18.24
N TYR A 232 23.77 1.88 17.86
CA TYR A 232 22.50 2.62 17.83
C TYR A 232 22.21 3.28 19.18
N TYR A 233 22.26 2.50 20.28
CA TYR A 233 21.92 3.02 21.60
C TYR A 233 22.81 4.19 22.05
N ARG A 234 24.08 4.18 21.64
CA ARG A 234 25.02 5.28 21.89
C ARG A 234 24.73 6.50 21.04
N LEU A 235 24.44 6.30 19.75
CA LEU A 235 24.29 7.40 18.80
C LEU A 235 22.95 8.14 18.93
N PHE A 236 21.88 7.41 19.20
CA PHE A 236 20.53 7.98 19.29
C PHE A 236 20.05 8.05 20.73
N ASN A 237 19.46 9.19 21.12
CA ASN A 237 18.84 9.32 22.44
C ASN A 237 17.49 8.58 22.49
N PHE A 238 17.54 7.27 22.71
CA PHE A 238 16.37 6.40 22.82
C PHE A 238 15.55 6.61 24.09
N SER A 239 16.07 7.31 25.10
CA SER A 239 15.32 7.63 26.32
C SER A 239 14.06 8.47 26.00
N LYS A 240 14.15 9.35 24.99
CA LYS A 240 13.01 10.14 24.46
C LYS A 240 11.93 9.26 23.81
N MET A 241 12.28 8.05 23.39
CA MET A 241 11.35 7.05 22.83
C MET A 241 10.92 6.00 23.88
N GLY A 242 11.34 6.18 25.15
CA GLY A 242 10.96 5.32 26.26
C GLY A 242 11.85 4.09 26.46
N PHE A 243 12.97 3.94 25.73
CA PHE A 243 13.94 2.88 25.98
C PHE A 243 15.08 3.45 26.82
N ARG A 244 15.08 3.08 28.12
CA ARG A 244 16.01 3.62 29.13
C ARG A 244 17.28 2.78 29.30
N THR A 245 17.31 1.58 28.73
CA THR A 245 18.45 0.66 28.82
C THR A 245 18.72 -0.02 27.50
N ARG A 246 19.99 -0.39 27.24
CA ARG A 246 20.42 -1.18 26.07
C ARG A 246 19.66 -2.50 25.94
N LYS A 247 19.45 -3.19 27.07
CA LYS A 247 18.65 -4.43 27.12
C LYS A 247 17.23 -4.21 26.59
N SER A 248 16.64 -3.02 26.80
CA SER A 248 15.31 -2.67 26.25
C SER A 248 15.24 -2.65 24.71
N LEU A 249 16.38 -2.56 24.00
CA LEU A 249 16.46 -2.63 22.53
C LEU A 249 16.62 -4.07 22.03
N SER A 250 17.42 -4.88 22.74
CA SER A 250 17.79 -6.25 22.34
C SER A 250 16.74 -7.28 22.79
N GLU A 251 16.16 -7.07 23.97
CA GLU A 251 14.86 -7.59 24.32
C GLU A 251 13.86 -6.80 23.46
N GLY A 252 13.53 -7.29 22.26
CA GLY A 252 12.48 -6.72 21.38
C GLY A 252 11.07 -6.74 22.00
N LYS A 253 10.97 -6.64 23.33
CA LYS A 253 9.83 -6.78 24.20
C LYS A 253 10.03 -5.99 25.51
N LYS A 254 10.26 -4.66 25.45
CA LYS A 254 9.25 -3.86 26.15
C LYS A 254 7.96 -4.24 25.47
N GLN A 255 7.14 -5.08 26.11
CA GLN A 255 6.04 -5.83 25.50
C GLN A 255 5.02 -4.91 24.78
N PHE A 256 5.36 -4.37 23.62
CA PHE A 256 4.42 -4.33 22.53
C PHE A 256 4.28 -5.79 22.15
N GLN A 257 3.25 -6.45 22.68
CA GLN A 257 2.91 -7.80 22.28
C GLN A 257 2.65 -7.83 20.77
N VAL A 258 3.70 -7.97 19.97
CA VAL A 258 3.61 -8.51 18.64
C VAL A 258 3.71 -10.02 18.84
N ARG A 259 2.60 -10.61 19.29
CA ARG A 259 2.41 -12.06 19.18
C ARG A 259 2.67 -12.41 17.71
N LYS A 260 3.52 -13.43 17.48
CA LYS A 260 3.61 -14.10 16.17
C LYS A 260 2.17 -14.29 15.67
N LYS A 261 1.92 -13.95 14.40
CA LYS A 261 0.60 -14.02 13.74
C LYS A 261 -0.11 -15.39 13.85
N LYS A 262 0.56 -16.43 14.35
CA LYS A 262 0.17 -17.83 14.27
C LYS A 262 -0.85 -18.32 15.33
N GLN A 263 -1.50 -17.44 16.08
CA GLN A 263 -2.54 -17.86 17.07
C GLN A 263 -3.69 -16.87 17.28
N ILE A 264 -3.78 -15.79 16.50
CA ILE A 264 -4.85 -14.78 16.64
C ILE A 264 -6.03 -15.09 15.73
N ASP A 265 -5.80 -15.70 14.56
CA ASP A 265 -6.90 -16.06 13.67
C ASP A 265 -7.75 -17.21 14.23
N THR A 266 -7.18 -18.10 15.05
CA THR A 266 -7.91 -19.14 15.79
C THR A 266 -8.88 -18.56 16.83
N LEU A 267 -8.56 -17.41 17.43
CA LEU A 267 -9.39 -16.74 18.45
C LEU A 267 -10.57 -15.95 17.86
N LEU A 268 -10.60 -15.74 16.54
CA LEU A 268 -11.68 -15.07 15.81
C LEU A 268 -12.63 -16.04 15.12
N GLY A 269 -12.29 -17.34 15.14
CA GLY A 269 -13.14 -18.41 14.63
C GLY A 269 -14.05 -19.01 15.69
N LYS A 270 -14.04 -18.47 16.92
CA LYS A 270 -14.93 -18.90 17.98
C LYS A 270 -16.37 -18.62 17.60
N GLN A 271 -17.20 -19.64 17.65
CA GLN A 271 -18.64 -19.54 17.42
C GLN A 271 -19.35 -19.14 18.72
N PRO A 272 -20.59 -18.65 18.67
CA PRO A 272 -21.37 -18.32 19.86
C PRO A 272 -21.39 -19.44 20.92
N GLU A 273 -21.37 -20.69 20.48
CA GLU A 273 -21.39 -21.88 21.34
C GLU A 273 -20.11 -22.02 22.20
N ASP A 274 -18.97 -21.50 21.74
CA ASP A 274 -17.69 -21.55 22.46
C ASP A 274 -17.65 -20.63 23.71
N PHE A 275 -18.70 -19.86 23.92
CA PHE A 275 -18.79 -18.86 24.99
C PHE A 275 -19.80 -19.21 26.10
N LEU A 276 -20.52 -20.33 25.99
CA LEU A 276 -21.58 -20.70 26.96
C LEU A 276 -21.07 -20.73 28.40
N GLU A 277 -19.91 -21.36 28.65
CA GLU A 277 -19.29 -21.43 29.96
C GLU A 277 -18.84 -20.03 30.47
N ASP A 278 -18.33 -19.16 29.59
CA ASP A 278 -17.96 -17.79 29.95
C ASP A 278 -19.21 -16.98 30.36
N ILE A 279 -20.34 -17.19 29.66
CA ILE A 279 -21.63 -16.54 29.92
C ILE A 279 -22.21 -16.98 31.26
N GLU A 280 -22.22 -18.29 31.53
CA GLU A 280 -22.66 -18.85 32.82
C GLU A 280 -21.80 -18.34 33.99
N ASN A 281 -20.51 -18.10 33.75
CA ASN A 281 -19.60 -17.53 34.74
C ASN A 281 -19.77 -16.01 34.98
N GLY A 282 -20.69 -15.35 34.27
CA GLY A 282 -21.02 -13.94 34.43
C GLY A 282 -20.10 -12.98 33.66
N CYS A 283 -19.69 -13.34 32.43
CA CYS A 283 -18.96 -12.45 31.54
C CYS A 283 -19.79 -11.23 31.09
N GLU A 284 -19.13 -10.10 30.80
CA GLU A 284 -19.81 -8.95 30.16
C GLU A 284 -19.85 -9.14 28.64
N ILE A 285 -21.04 -8.99 28.04
CA ILE A 285 -21.22 -9.09 26.60
C ILE A 285 -21.56 -7.71 26.03
N TRP A 286 -20.81 -7.28 25.01
CA TRP A 286 -21.09 -6.05 24.25
C TRP A 286 -21.36 -6.38 22.78
N GLY A 287 -22.56 -6.06 22.30
CA GLY A 287 -22.87 -6.04 20.87
C GLY A 287 -22.36 -4.74 20.26
N VAL A 288 -21.45 -4.82 19.29
CA VAL A 288 -20.74 -3.68 18.69
C VAL A 288 -21.13 -3.50 17.23
N ASP A 289 -21.78 -2.38 16.94
CA ASP A 289 -22.16 -1.94 15.59
C ASP A 289 -21.18 -0.84 15.10
N PRO A 290 -20.32 -1.14 14.11
CA PRO A 290 -19.44 -0.17 13.49
C PRO A 290 -20.15 0.65 12.38
N GLY A 291 -20.56 1.87 12.70
CA GLY A 291 -21.27 2.77 11.79
C GLY A 291 -20.43 3.84 11.06
N VAL A 292 -21.09 4.58 10.15
CA VAL A 292 -20.48 5.68 9.36
C VAL A 292 -20.48 7.02 10.12
N ALA A 293 -21.58 7.38 10.80
CA ALA A 293 -21.72 8.63 11.54
C ALA A 293 -21.33 8.48 13.02
N THR A 294 -21.84 7.44 13.67
CA THR A 294 -21.35 6.96 14.97
C THR A 294 -20.32 5.88 14.70
N LEU A 295 -19.06 6.16 15.03
CA LEU A 295 -17.92 5.29 14.73
C LEU A 295 -18.12 3.88 15.32
N VAL A 296 -18.58 3.85 16.56
CA VAL A 296 -18.92 2.63 17.28
C VAL A 296 -20.09 2.91 18.21
N THR A 297 -21.14 2.12 18.11
CA THR A 297 -22.17 1.98 19.13
C THR A 297 -22.06 0.59 19.71
N ALA A 298 -21.99 0.48 21.03
CA ALA A 298 -22.01 -0.79 21.72
C ALA A 298 -23.12 -0.82 22.75
N VAL A 299 -23.82 -1.95 22.83
CA VAL A 299 -24.92 -2.17 23.78
C VAL A 299 -24.65 -3.46 24.53
N ASP A 300 -24.81 -3.46 25.85
CA ASP A 300 -24.69 -4.66 26.66
C ASP A 300 -26.04 -5.33 26.94
N THR A 301 -26.02 -6.45 27.66
CA THR A 301 -27.24 -7.21 28.03
C THR A 301 -28.22 -6.44 28.92
N SER A 302 -27.74 -5.41 29.63
CA SER A 302 -28.57 -4.54 30.48
C SER A 302 -29.14 -3.32 29.74
N GLY A 303 -28.78 -3.14 28.46
CA GLY A 303 -29.18 -1.98 27.65
C GLY A 303 -28.29 -0.74 27.84
N ARG A 304 -27.17 -0.85 28.58
CA ARG A 304 -26.18 0.23 28.68
C ARG A 304 -25.53 0.47 27.32
N GLN A 305 -25.35 1.74 26.96
CA GLN A 305 -24.79 2.10 25.66
C GLN A 305 -23.45 2.81 25.78
N ARG A 306 -22.44 2.32 25.07
CA ARG A 306 -21.14 2.97 24.90
C ARG A 306 -20.99 3.44 23.46
N THR A 307 -20.75 4.73 23.28
CA THR A 307 -20.71 5.34 21.95
C THR A 307 -19.41 6.10 21.72
N THR A 308 -18.95 6.08 20.47
CA THR A 308 -17.88 6.93 19.99
C THR A 308 -18.35 7.60 18.70
N SER A 309 -18.44 8.92 18.68
CA SER A 309 -18.76 9.64 17.44
C SER A 309 -17.51 9.80 16.55
N LEU A 310 -17.73 10.12 15.28
CA LEU A 310 -16.62 10.40 14.38
C LEU A 310 -15.89 11.70 14.76
N GLU A 311 -16.61 12.76 15.16
CA GLU A 311 -16.00 13.99 15.68
C GLU A 311 -15.10 13.71 16.88
N GLU A 312 -15.58 12.90 17.82
CA GLU A 312 -14.85 12.53 19.03
C GLU A 312 -13.55 11.78 18.67
N TYR A 313 -13.61 10.83 17.74
CA TYR A 313 -12.41 10.15 17.25
C TYR A 313 -11.40 11.11 16.61
N TYR A 314 -11.86 12.07 15.80
CA TYR A 314 -10.96 13.04 15.19
C TYR A 314 -10.32 13.99 16.20
N HIS A 315 -11.04 14.33 17.28
CA HIS A 315 -10.52 15.09 18.40
C HIS A 315 -9.47 14.28 19.18
N LEU A 316 -9.77 13.02 19.57
CA LEU A 316 -8.82 12.12 20.24
C LEU A 316 -7.53 11.92 19.43
N CYS A 317 -7.64 11.86 18.11
CA CYS A 317 -6.48 11.74 17.22
C CYS A 317 -5.68 13.04 17.04
N GLY A 318 -6.18 14.17 17.53
CA GLY A 318 -5.57 15.48 17.33
C GLY A 318 -5.59 15.96 15.88
N TYR A 319 -6.53 15.48 15.06
CA TYR A 319 -6.64 15.93 13.67
C TYR A 319 -7.13 17.37 13.58
N ASN A 320 -8.05 17.78 14.47
CA ASN A 320 -8.54 19.15 14.53
C ASN A 320 -7.42 20.14 14.89
N ASP A 321 -6.64 19.82 15.94
CA ASP A 321 -5.46 20.60 16.32
C ASP A 321 -4.46 20.71 15.17
N ALA A 322 -4.18 19.59 14.49
CA ALA A 322 -3.26 19.58 13.37
C ALA A 322 -3.76 20.38 12.16
N ASN A 323 -5.07 20.37 11.91
CA ASN A 323 -5.67 21.22 10.88
C ASN A 323 -5.59 22.69 11.25
N SER A 324 -5.84 23.04 12.52
CA SER A 324 -5.68 24.41 13.02
C SER A 324 -4.24 24.90 12.86
N ILE A 325 -3.24 24.09 13.27
CA ILE A 325 -1.82 24.42 13.11
C ILE A 325 -1.44 24.59 11.63
N ARG A 326 -1.94 23.71 10.74
CA ARG A 326 -1.70 23.84 9.29
C ARG A 326 -2.32 25.10 8.73
N LYS A 327 -3.54 25.45 9.13
CA LYS A 327 -4.22 26.66 8.68
C LYS A 327 -3.45 27.91 9.11
N LYS A 328 -3.03 27.98 10.38
CA LYS A 328 -2.18 29.06 10.87
C LYS A 328 -0.86 29.17 10.09
N HIS A 329 -0.20 28.06 9.83
CA HIS A 329 1.02 28.04 9.01
C HIS A 329 0.77 28.48 7.56
N GLN A 330 -0.36 28.08 6.96
CA GLN A 330 -0.77 28.54 5.63
C GLN A 330 -1.00 30.05 5.59
N GLU A 331 -1.63 30.61 6.62
CA GLU A 331 -1.87 32.05 6.74
C GLU A 331 -0.56 32.83 6.92
N GLN A 332 0.35 32.33 7.77
CA GLN A 332 1.66 32.94 8.01
C GLN A 332 2.59 32.90 6.78
N HIS A 333 2.53 31.81 5.99
CA HIS A 333 3.38 31.59 4.83
C HIS A 333 2.57 31.61 3.52
N LYS A 334 1.59 32.51 3.41
CA LYS A 334 0.59 32.53 2.32
C LYS A 334 1.22 32.58 0.92
N ALA A 335 2.24 33.41 0.71
CA ALA A 335 2.90 33.55 -0.59
C ALA A 335 3.59 32.24 -1.03
N GLN A 336 4.37 31.61 -0.14
CA GLN A 336 5.00 30.31 -0.39
C GLN A 336 3.95 29.23 -0.62
N PHE A 337 2.89 29.20 0.20
CA PHE A 337 1.80 28.24 0.04
C PHE A 337 1.13 28.34 -1.34
N LEU A 338 0.82 29.56 -1.81
CA LEU A 338 0.19 29.79 -3.12
C LEU A 338 1.07 29.28 -4.28
N LYS A 339 2.39 29.52 -4.22
CA LYS A 339 3.34 28.97 -5.21
C LYS A 339 3.29 27.43 -5.22
N ILE A 340 3.28 26.82 -4.04
CA ILE A 340 3.31 25.35 -3.88
C ILE A 340 1.96 24.71 -4.27
N SER A 341 0.83 25.35 -3.94
CA SER A 341 -0.50 24.80 -4.22
C SER A 341 -0.84 24.77 -5.70
N ASN A 342 -0.23 25.68 -6.48
CA ASN A 342 -0.46 25.81 -7.92
C ASN A 342 0.46 24.91 -8.77
N LEU A 343 1.30 24.08 -8.15
CA LEU A 343 2.18 23.15 -8.86
C LEU A 343 1.40 22.13 -9.70
N SER A 344 1.87 21.86 -10.93
CA SER A 344 1.27 20.85 -11.80
C SER A 344 1.23 19.47 -11.13
N SER A 345 0.22 18.66 -11.44
CA SER A 345 0.03 17.34 -10.84
C SER A 345 1.09 16.34 -11.31
N LEU A 346 1.66 15.54 -10.40
CA LEU A 346 2.46 14.36 -10.75
C LEU A 346 1.58 13.16 -11.14
N LYS A 347 0.25 13.26 -11.02
CA LYS A 347 -0.71 12.20 -11.34
C LYS A 347 -1.11 12.22 -12.83
N THR A 348 -0.15 12.09 -13.74
CA THR A 348 -0.43 12.11 -15.18
C THR A 348 0.26 10.95 -15.89
N SER A 349 -0.38 10.44 -16.94
CA SER A 349 0.20 9.48 -17.88
C SER A 349 0.90 10.17 -19.06
N ASN A 350 0.76 11.49 -19.19
CA ASN A 350 1.41 12.28 -20.23
C ASN A 350 2.84 12.65 -19.81
N MET A 351 3.82 12.28 -20.63
CA MET A 351 5.24 12.50 -20.32
C MET A 351 5.62 13.99 -20.30
N ALA A 352 5.06 14.81 -21.19
CA ALA A 352 5.36 16.24 -21.23
C ALA A 352 4.82 16.95 -19.98
N GLU A 353 3.61 16.62 -19.55
CA GLU A 353 3.02 17.13 -18.31
C GLU A 353 3.80 16.67 -17.08
N PHE A 354 4.25 15.41 -17.06
CA PHE A 354 5.09 14.89 -15.98
C PHE A 354 6.43 15.64 -15.90
N LEU A 355 7.11 15.84 -17.03
CA LEU A 355 8.36 16.58 -17.10
C LEU A 355 8.18 18.04 -16.66
N LYS A 356 7.09 18.69 -17.08
CA LYS A 356 6.72 20.03 -16.61
C LYS A 356 6.56 20.06 -15.08
N ALA A 357 5.78 19.13 -14.54
CA ALA A 357 5.55 19.01 -13.09
C ALA A 357 6.83 18.73 -12.29
N CYS A 358 7.81 18.01 -12.87
CA CYS A 358 9.13 17.82 -12.29
C CYS A 358 9.97 19.10 -12.32
N LYS A 359 10.04 19.81 -13.45
CA LYS A 359 10.79 21.07 -13.59
C LYS A 359 10.30 22.13 -12.61
N GLU A 360 8.99 22.34 -12.51
CA GLU A 360 8.37 23.31 -11.58
C GLU A 360 8.73 23.03 -10.11
N ARG A 361 8.81 21.75 -9.73
CA ARG A 361 9.19 21.36 -8.36
C ARG A 361 10.68 21.52 -8.09
N LEU A 362 11.52 21.27 -9.08
CA LEU A 362 12.97 21.48 -8.96
C LEU A 362 13.29 22.97 -8.85
N SER A 363 12.63 23.82 -9.64
CA SER A 363 12.82 25.27 -9.56
C SER A 363 12.33 25.87 -8.23
N LEU A 364 11.33 25.26 -7.60
CA LEU A 364 10.78 25.69 -6.30
C LEU A 364 11.29 24.83 -5.14
N TYR A 365 12.40 24.11 -5.31
CA TYR A 365 12.87 23.13 -4.31
C TYR A 365 13.09 23.76 -2.93
N ASP A 366 13.73 24.93 -2.86
CA ASP A 366 14.01 25.61 -1.60
C ASP A 366 12.74 26.17 -0.94
N ASP A 367 11.83 26.74 -1.73
CA ASP A 367 10.51 27.21 -1.27
C ASP A 367 9.69 26.04 -0.68
N ILE A 368 9.69 24.89 -1.36
CA ILE A 368 8.97 23.70 -0.89
C ILE A 368 9.63 23.10 0.36
N THR A 369 10.96 23.02 0.36
CA THR A 369 11.73 22.44 1.45
C THR A 369 11.61 23.29 2.70
N SER A 370 11.81 24.61 2.61
CA SER A 370 11.60 25.52 3.74
C SER A 370 10.17 25.42 4.27
N TYR A 371 9.16 25.52 3.40
CA TYR A 371 7.75 25.48 3.82
C TYR A 371 7.36 24.21 4.59
N TYR A 372 7.83 23.03 4.20
CA TYR A 372 7.47 21.77 4.87
C TYR A 372 8.47 21.29 5.92
N ASN A 373 9.76 21.60 5.75
CA ASN A 373 10.85 21.04 6.54
C ASN A 373 11.51 22.05 7.49
N GLU A 374 11.15 23.33 7.48
CA GLU A 374 11.64 24.26 8.49
C GLU A 374 11.36 23.71 9.89
N LYS A 375 12.44 23.50 10.67
CA LYS A 375 12.41 22.87 12.00
C LYS A 375 11.65 21.53 12.05
N SER A 376 11.49 20.88 10.90
CA SER A 376 10.71 19.66 10.67
C SER A 376 9.27 19.73 11.19
N TRP A 377 8.63 20.91 11.19
CA TRP A 377 7.32 21.11 11.83
C TRP A 377 6.24 20.18 11.26
N SER A 378 6.19 20.00 9.93
CA SER A 378 5.19 19.15 9.27
C SER A 378 5.37 17.68 9.65
N SER A 379 6.61 17.19 9.70
CA SER A 379 6.95 15.83 10.13
C SER A 379 6.65 15.60 11.61
N LYS A 380 7.00 16.56 12.48
CA LYS A 380 6.65 16.53 13.91
C LYS A 380 5.14 16.47 14.10
N LEU A 381 4.38 17.26 13.34
CA LEU A 381 2.93 17.29 13.41
C LEU A 381 2.31 15.97 12.96
N LYS A 382 2.78 15.40 11.84
CA LYS A 382 2.35 14.06 11.37
C LYS A 382 2.65 12.97 12.39
N PHE A 383 3.84 12.99 13.00
CA PHE A 383 4.22 12.03 14.03
C PHE A 383 3.35 12.15 15.29
N LYS A 384 3.05 13.38 15.73
CA LYS A 384 2.10 13.64 16.82
C LYS A 384 0.71 13.09 16.51
N CYS A 385 0.17 13.36 15.32
CA CYS A 385 -1.11 12.78 14.88
C CYS A 385 -1.06 11.25 14.86
N TYR A 386 0.05 10.66 14.40
CA TYR A 386 0.21 9.20 14.40
C TYR A 386 0.16 8.62 15.83
N ILE A 387 0.92 9.19 16.77
CA ILE A 387 0.92 8.77 18.17
C ILE A 387 -0.49 8.92 18.76
N ARG A 388 -1.11 10.09 18.59
CA ARG A 388 -2.45 10.37 19.09
C ARG A 388 -3.49 9.44 18.48
N LYS A 389 -3.36 9.07 17.20
CA LYS A 389 -4.21 8.05 16.56
C LYS A 389 -4.08 6.68 17.21
N GLN A 390 -2.87 6.24 17.53
CA GLN A 390 -2.68 4.97 18.26
C GLN A 390 -3.29 5.03 19.65
N LYS A 391 -3.07 6.14 20.38
CA LYS A 391 -3.65 6.35 21.71
C LYS A 391 -5.18 6.43 21.68
N GLY A 392 -5.76 7.15 20.72
CA GLY A 392 -7.21 7.31 20.56
C GLY A 392 -7.90 5.98 20.22
N VAL A 393 -7.30 5.15 19.36
CA VAL A 393 -7.84 3.80 19.11
C VAL A 393 -7.75 2.92 20.35
N HIS A 394 -6.66 3.00 21.10
CA HIS A 394 -6.52 2.27 22.36
C HIS A 394 -7.54 2.73 23.41
N GLU A 395 -7.78 4.04 23.50
CA GLU A 395 -8.82 4.62 24.34
C GLU A 395 -10.22 4.12 23.96
N ILE A 396 -10.52 4.04 22.67
CA ILE A 396 -11.78 3.46 22.19
C ILE A 396 -11.89 1.97 22.56
N CYS A 397 -10.80 1.20 22.49
CA CYS A 397 -10.82 -0.21 22.92
C CYS A 397 -11.07 -0.35 24.42
N LYS A 398 -10.48 0.55 25.22
CA LYS A 398 -10.70 0.57 26.68
C LYS A 398 -12.16 0.81 27.05
N ARG A 399 -12.94 1.46 26.19
CA ARG A 399 -14.40 1.60 26.36
C ARG A 399 -15.14 0.28 26.32
N PHE A 400 -14.58 -0.84 25.89
CA PHE A 400 -15.30 -2.13 25.95
C PHE A 400 -14.85 -3.01 27.11
N ILE A 401 -13.74 -2.65 27.75
CA ILE A 401 -13.19 -3.35 28.92
C ILE A 401 -13.38 -2.41 30.12
N HIS A 402 -12.28 -1.94 30.70
CA HIS A 402 -12.24 -1.03 31.83
C HIS A 402 -11.07 -0.04 31.69
N GLY A 403 -11.16 1.13 32.33
CA GLY A 403 -10.08 2.12 32.43
C GLY A 403 -10.04 3.09 31.26
N SER A 404 -11.19 3.34 30.66
CA SER A 404 -11.44 4.41 29.68
C SER A 404 -11.69 5.71 30.43
N ALA A 405 -10.95 6.77 30.10
CA ALA A 405 -11.11 8.09 30.72
C ALA A 405 -12.52 8.69 30.48
N LYS A 406 -13.26 8.22 29.47
CA LYS A 406 -14.64 8.64 29.22
C LYS A 406 -15.66 8.09 30.24
N TYR A 407 -15.41 6.93 30.81
CA TYR A 407 -16.38 6.17 31.63
C TYR A 407 -15.87 5.87 33.04
N ASP A 408 -14.67 6.37 33.38
CA ASP A 408 -14.07 6.31 34.71
C ASP A 408 -14.66 7.40 35.62
N GLU A 409 -15.18 7.02 36.79
CA GLU A 409 -15.75 7.92 37.79
C GLU A 409 -14.75 8.97 38.28
N LYS A 410 -13.46 8.63 38.31
CA LYS A 410 -12.39 9.49 38.84
C LYS A 410 -11.81 10.42 37.77
N ALA A 411 -12.25 10.30 36.51
CA ALA A 411 -11.71 11.11 35.43
C ALA A 411 -12.29 12.52 35.44
N THR A 412 -11.48 13.48 35.90
CA THR A 412 -11.80 14.93 35.89
C THR A 412 -11.91 15.54 34.48
N THR A 413 -11.60 14.76 33.43
CA THR A 413 -11.37 15.23 32.04
C THR A 413 -12.26 14.55 31.02
N GLY A 414 -13.45 14.07 31.43
CA GLY A 414 -14.47 13.62 30.49
C GLY A 414 -14.81 14.74 29.50
N VAL A 415 -14.36 14.60 28.27
CA VAL A 415 -14.75 15.49 27.16
C VAL A 415 -16.27 15.47 27.08
N ARG A 416 -16.92 16.53 27.59
CA ARG A 416 -18.36 16.80 27.43
C ARG A 416 -18.63 17.09 25.96
N THR A 417 -18.65 16.06 25.12
CA THR A 417 -19.05 16.23 23.72
C THR A 417 -20.56 16.15 23.59
N SER A 418 -21.13 17.29 23.19
CA SER A 418 -22.51 17.60 22.75
C SER A 418 -23.44 18.21 23.80
N THR A 419 -23.97 19.38 23.46
CA THR A 419 -25.21 19.95 24.03
C THR A 419 -26.33 18.96 23.78
N LYS A 420 -26.93 18.42 24.85
CA LYS A 420 -28.11 17.55 24.77
C LYS A 420 -29.22 18.31 24.02
N LYS A 421 -29.70 17.77 22.90
CA LYS A 421 -30.95 18.24 22.28
C LYS A 421 -32.11 17.67 23.10
N GLU A 422 -33.00 18.53 23.60
CA GLU A 422 -34.05 18.20 24.58
C GLU A 422 -35.00 17.06 24.17
N ASN A 423 -35.20 16.82 22.87
CA ASN A 423 -36.20 15.89 22.37
C ASN A 423 -35.70 14.49 21.97
N ARG A 424 -34.50 14.08 22.40
CA ARG A 424 -33.97 12.74 22.09
C ARG A 424 -33.60 12.04 23.39
N TYR A 425 -34.20 10.87 23.65
CA TYR A 425 -33.81 10.02 24.76
C TYR A 425 -32.36 9.58 24.57
N TYR A 426 -31.51 9.89 25.54
CA TYR A 426 -30.15 9.39 25.63
C TYR A 426 -30.05 8.53 26.90
N PRO A 427 -29.76 7.24 26.79
CA PRO A 427 -29.50 6.43 27.98
C PRO A 427 -28.31 7.03 28.76
N SER A 428 -28.35 6.91 30.09
CA SER A 428 -27.28 7.37 30.95
C SER A 428 -25.93 6.80 30.50
N ALA A 429 -24.90 7.65 30.43
CA ALA A 429 -23.56 7.18 30.10
C ALA A 429 -23.16 6.11 31.14
N PRO A 430 -22.86 4.88 30.72
CA PRO A 430 -22.58 3.82 31.66
C PRO A 430 -21.26 4.11 32.34
N ILE A 431 -21.27 4.04 33.66
CA ILE A 431 -20.08 4.14 34.48
C ILE A 431 -19.38 2.78 34.48
N ASP A 432 -18.05 2.77 34.48
CA ASP A 432 -17.27 1.55 34.70
C ASP A 432 -17.63 0.97 36.08
N HIS A 433 -17.91 -0.33 36.16
CA HIS A 433 -18.21 -0.99 37.44
C HIS A 433 -17.04 -0.84 38.43
N GLU A 434 -17.33 -0.65 39.72
CA GLU A 434 -16.31 -0.55 40.78
C GLU A 434 -15.37 -1.77 40.84
N LYS A 435 -15.87 -2.93 40.41
CA LYS A 435 -15.11 -4.18 40.29
C LYS A 435 -14.80 -4.46 38.83
N ARG A 436 -13.53 -4.76 38.53
CA ARG A 436 -13.07 -5.22 37.21
C ARG A 436 -13.90 -6.45 36.79
N SER A 437 -14.68 -6.32 35.72
CA SER A 437 -15.52 -7.41 35.24
C SER A 437 -14.69 -8.65 34.88
N LYS A 438 -15.30 -9.83 35.09
CA LYS A 438 -14.83 -11.07 34.48
C LYS A 438 -14.85 -10.86 32.96
N LYS A 439 -13.82 -11.41 32.28
CA LYS A 439 -13.60 -11.46 30.82
C LYS A 439 -14.73 -10.88 29.94
N THR A 440 -14.44 -9.89 29.09
CA THR A 440 -15.44 -9.30 28.19
C THR A 440 -15.60 -10.07 26.88
N ILE A 441 -16.82 -10.32 26.42
CA ILE A 441 -17.10 -10.84 25.08
C ILE A 441 -17.61 -9.70 24.19
N ILE A 442 -16.98 -9.52 23.03
CA ILE A 442 -17.41 -8.53 22.04
C ILE A 442 -18.05 -9.27 20.86
N ALA A 443 -19.36 -9.09 20.69
CA ALA A 443 -20.08 -9.52 19.50
C ALA A 443 -19.92 -8.41 18.43
N PHE A 444 -18.95 -8.58 17.54
CA PHE A 444 -18.53 -7.54 16.59
C PHE A 444 -19.18 -7.77 15.22
N GLY A 445 -19.93 -6.78 14.75
CA GLY A 445 -20.53 -6.78 13.42
C GLY A 445 -19.53 -6.95 12.27
N ASP A 446 -19.78 -7.88 11.34
CA ASP A 446 -18.93 -8.06 10.16
C ASP A 446 -19.28 -7.11 8.99
N GLY A 447 -20.19 -6.14 9.21
CA GLY A 447 -20.49 -5.03 8.30
C GLY A 447 -19.29 -4.09 8.08
N MET A 448 -18.29 -4.55 7.32
CA MET A 448 -17.07 -3.77 7.06
C MET A 448 -17.28 -2.80 5.90
N PHE A 449 -17.77 -1.59 6.19
CA PHE A 449 -17.83 -0.52 5.17
C PHE A 449 -16.42 -0.10 4.73
N GLY A 450 -16.19 -0.01 3.42
CA GLY A 450 -14.96 0.52 2.87
C GLY A 450 -14.72 1.96 3.33
N SER A 451 -13.48 2.32 3.66
CA SER A 451 -13.09 3.67 4.11
C SER A 451 -13.26 4.77 3.06
N SER A 452 -13.93 4.49 1.94
CA SER A 452 -13.90 5.23 0.68
C SER A 452 -15.28 5.54 0.13
N LEU A 453 -16.32 5.62 0.97
CA LEU A 453 -17.58 6.23 0.54
C LEU A 453 -17.30 7.71 0.23
N ARG A 454 -17.39 8.07 -1.06
CA ARG A 454 -17.07 9.42 -1.57
C ARG A 454 -17.92 10.46 -0.83
N GLY A 455 -17.27 11.45 -0.23
CA GLY A 455 -17.94 12.54 0.52
C GLY A 455 -18.03 12.33 2.04
N ASN A 456 -17.75 11.12 2.56
CA ASN A 456 -17.80 10.84 4.00
C ASN A 456 -16.39 10.74 4.62
N LYS A 457 -16.26 11.22 5.86
CA LYS A 457 -15.06 11.02 6.69
C LYS A 457 -14.88 9.52 6.95
N SER A 458 -13.66 9.01 6.83
CA SER A 458 -13.40 7.57 6.97
C SER A 458 -13.42 7.12 8.43
N ALA A 459 -14.22 6.10 8.75
CA ALA A 459 -14.19 5.43 10.05
C ALA A 459 -13.03 4.39 10.14
N PRO A 460 -12.15 4.43 11.16
CA PRO A 460 -11.09 3.44 11.41
C PRO A 460 -11.55 2.04 11.89
N VAL A 461 -12.69 1.49 11.43
CA VAL A 461 -13.23 0.20 11.89
C VAL A 461 -12.20 -0.93 11.85
N ARG A 462 -11.44 -1.04 10.74
CA ARG A 462 -10.33 -1.99 10.58
C ARG A 462 -9.23 -1.84 11.63
N MET A 463 -8.91 -0.61 12.02
CA MET A 463 -7.89 -0.34 13.02
C MET A 463 -8.37 -0.68 14.42
N ILE A 464 -9.65 -0.42 14.73
CA ILE A 464 -10.27 -0.79 16.01
C ILE A 464 -10.30 -2.31 16.14
N LYS A 465 -10.82 -3.04 15.14
CA LYS A 465 -10.78 -4.52 15.10
C LYS A 465 -9.35 -5.03 15.33
N LYS A 466 -8.35 -4.47 14.65
CA LYS A 466 -6.93 -4.86 14.81
C LYS A 466 -6.37 -4.53 16.21
N ALA A 467 -6.84 -3.48 16.86
CA ALA A 467 -6.42 -3.12 18.20
C ALA A 467 -7.08 -4.00 19.26
N LEU A 468 -8.38 -4.30 19.12
CA LEU A 468 -9.12 -5.23 19.99
C LEU A 468 -8.49 -6.63 19.98
N LYS A 469 -8.01 -7.11 18.81
CA LYS A 469 -7.23 -8.36 18.70
C LYS A 469 -6.04 -8.45 19.67
N LYS A 470 -5.48 -7.33 20.14
CA LYS A 470 -4.36 -7.32 21.09
C LYS A 470 -4.77 -7.67 22.52
N TYR A 471 -6.05 -7.58 22.84
CA TYR A 471 -6.61 -7.88 24.15
C TYR A 471 -7.25 -9.28 24.23
N CYS A 472 -7.43 -9.93 23.07
CA CYS A 472 -7.97 -11.29 22.93
C CYS A 472 -7.22 -12.33 23.76
N GLY A 473 -7.96 -13.21 24.44
CA GLY A 473 -7.42 -14.28 25.29
C GLY A 473 -6.81 -13.80 26.61
N LYS A 474 -7.10 -12.57 27.05
CA LYS A 474 -6.68 -12.05 28.36
C LYS A 474 -7.82 -11.31 29.07
N GLN A 475 -8.33 -10.28 28.42
CA GLN A 475 -9.33 -9.37 28.99
C GLN A 475 -10.61 -9.34 28.17
N LEU A 476 -10.51 -9.68 26.89
CA LEU A 476 -11.67 -9.84 26.03
C LEU A 476 -11.53 -11.04 25.11
N ASP A 477 -12.64 -11.49 24.52
CA ASP A 477 -12.71 -12.32 23.32
C ASP A 477 -13.65 -11.65 22.30
N ILE A 478 -13.50 -11.97 21.01
CA ILE A 478 -14.28 -11.37 19.92
C ILE A 478 -15.02 -12.47 19.19
N CYS A 479 -16.35 -12.40 19.16
CA CYS A 479 -17.20 -13.19 18.29
C CYS A 479 -17.57 -12.32 17.08
N MET A 480 -17.31 -12.80 15.86
CA MET A 480 -17.78 -12.12 14.66
C MET A 480 -19.25 -12.46 14.45
N VAL A 481 -20.10 -11.45 14.27
CA VAL A 481 -21.54 -11.64 14.02
C VAL A 481 -21.84 -11.22 12.60
N ASP A 482 -22.46 -12.11 11.83
CA ASP A 482 -22.96 -11.75 10.50
C ASP A 482 -24.18 -10.82 10.66
N GLU A 483 -24.03 -9.58 10.19
CA GLU A 483 -25.07 -8.55 10.24
C GLU A 483 -25.99 -8.57 9.02
N TYR A 484 -25.87 -9.59 8.15
CA TYR A 484 -26.74 -9.71 7.00
C TYR A 484 -28.22 -9.78 7.42
N LEU A 485 -28.98 -8.74 7.06
CA LEU A 485 -30.42 -8.55 7.32
C LEU A 485 -30.82 -8.30 8.79
N THR A 486 -29.90 -8.05 9.72
CA THR A 486 -30.24 -7.81 11.14
C THR A 486 -31.07 -6.53 11.36
N SER A 487 -31.00 -5.55 10.45
CA SER A 487 -31.85 -4.35 10.44
C SER A 487 -33.20 -4.55 9.73
N GLN A 488 -33.41 -5.70 9.08
CA GLN A 488 -34.63 -6.06 8.35
C GLN A 488 -35.43 -7.15 9.07
N ILE A 489 -34.86 -7.79 10.10
CA ILE A 489 -35.45 -8.89 10.84
C ILE A 489 -35.58 -8.45 12.30
N CYS A 490 -36.80 -8.42 12.81
CA CYS A 490 -37.02 -8.10 14.22
C CYS A 490 -36.45 -9.23 15.10
N ASN A 491 -35.58 -8.88 16.05
CA ASN A 491 -34.95 -9.84 16.96
C ASN A 491 -35.98 -10.63 17.81
N LYS A 492 -37.17 -10.05 18.04
CA LYS A 492 -38.23 -10.67 18.85
C LYS A 492 -39.08 -11.67 18.05
N CYS A 493 -39.48 -11.32 16.84
CA CYS A 493 -40.43 -12.14 16.05
C CYS A 493 -39.79 -12.90 14.88
N LYS A 494 -38.49 -12.69 14.60
CA LYS A 494 -37.71 -13.33 13.52
C LYS A 494 -38.30 -13.17 12.10
N THR A 495 -39.31 -12.31 11.93
CA THR A 495 -39.93 -12.01 10.65
C THR A 495 -39.22 -10.86 9.95
N ARG A 496 -39.04 -11.01 8.64
CA ARG A 496 -38.50 -9.99 7.74
C ARG A 496 -39.66 -9.10 7.25
N ASN A 497 -40.04 -8.07 8.02
CA ASN A 497 -41.09 -7.15 7.60
C ASN A 497 -40.52 -6.06 6.67
N ILE A 498 -40.86 -6.10 5.38
CA ILE A 498 -40.35 -5.19 4.32
C ILE A 498 -41.38 -4.09 3.98
N ASP A 499 -42.30 -3.75 4.87
CA ASP A 499 -43.26 -2.69 4.56
C ASP A 499 -42.71 -1.31 4.90
N ASN A 500 -42.19 -0.63 3.88
CA ASN A 500 -41.78 0.77 3.98
C ASN A 500 -43.02 1.65 4.17
N VAL A 501 -43.17 2.26 5.34
CA VAL A 501 -44.27 3.21 5.59
C VAL A 501 -43.79 4.62 5.22
N VAL A 502 -44.62 5.34 4.44
CA VAL A 502 -44.43 6.75 4.14
C VAL A 502 -45.24 7.55 5.14
N THR A 503 -44.57 8.35 5.98
CA THR A 503 -45.27 9.25 6.91
C THR A 503 -45.81 10.45 6.14
N ALA A 504 -47.07 10.84 6.38
CA ALA A 504 -47.78 11.89 5.64
C ALA A 504 -47.10 13.28 5.61
N LYS A 505 -46.06 13.50 6.43
CA LYS A 505 -45.28 14.75 6.53
C LYS A 505 -43.85 14.65 5.97
N SER A 506 -43.43 13.53 5.39
CA SER A 506 -42.06 13.36 4.88
C SER A 506 -41.99 12.42 3.66
N LYS A 507 -41.24 12.83 2.62
CA LYS A 507 -40.89 11.95 1.49
C LYS A 507 -39.86 10.85 1.87
N ARG A 508 -39.42 10.77 3.13
CA ARG A 508 -38.50 9.73 3.59
C ARG A 508 -39.26 8.47 3.96
N ARG A 509 -38.89 7.35 3.34
CA ARG A 509 -39.33 6.01 3.72
C ARG A 509 -38.72 5.67 5.07
N VAL A 510 -39.55 5.29 6.04
CA VAL A 510 -39.12 4.87 7.38
C VAL A 510 -39.49 3.39 7.54
N HIS A 511 -38.56 2.60 8.06
CA HIS A 511 -38.80 1.17 8.32
C HIS A 511 -39.76 1.02 9.51
N THR A 512 -40.76 0.14 9.40
CA THR A 512 -41.83 -0.10 10.39
C THR A 512 -41.32 -0.50 11.78
N VAL A 513 -40.10 -1.05 11.85
CA VAL A 513 -39.43 -1.42 13.12
C VAL A 513 -39.25 -0.23 14.06
N LEU A 514 -39.25 1.00 13.55
CA LEU A 514 -39.10 2.23 14.34
C LEU A 514 -40.41 2.78 14.93
N GLN A 515 -41.56 2.14 14.69
CA GLN A 515 -42.88 2.65 15.10
C GLN A 515 -43.54 1.89 16.25
N SER A 516 -42.91 0.85 16.79
CA SER A 516 -43.37 0.16 18.01
C SER A 516 -42.49 0.57 19.19
N SER A 517 -42.79 1.74 19.74
CA SER A 517 -42.46 2.16 21.10
C SER A 517 -43.72 2.18 21.93
#